data_AF-A0A420YIJ4-F1
#
_entry.id   AF-A0A420YIJ4-F1
#
_cell.length_a   1.000
_cell.length_b   1.000
_cell.length_c   1.000
_cell.angle_alpha   90.00
_cell.angle_beta   90.00
_cell.angle_gamma   90.00
#
_symmetry.space_group_name_H-M   'P 1'
#
loop_
_entity.id
_entity.type
_entity.pdbx_description
1 polymer ?
#
loop_
_entity_poly.entity_id
_entity_poly.type
_entity_poly.pdbx_seq_one_letter_code
_entity_poly.pdbx_strand_id
1 'polypeptide(L)'
;MLPHWMKIQRISSDRSFLTCAYLPSRTSCPSAIFSHSSRSTQGEQFYRVATTTIKTMAQYNGFIMGIPQLSNMYYTPSLVKIGAGACGTVFAEELSDPERLDGSRGLVLKREDGNPNRDIGHESAMLQHILVTFALQVRTAQVEFLINIPSWYAFLDESFVKWGDILPRLPASYSANPRPCRALISERIPPMPRSVRDLLVRKFCPVEHQEQIMADPANRHCLIRLYLGRRKDTASQSRFRSFKLQNFPLHLNQITELGIPQESIREYATALADALAYLHWVAEVDANDVEFVLAPSRTPFDPSSDPHLGYREFSPGVLGRHALWMLDFDCCRPMEMNEKGVEQAADAFWRNDPYFPRPHLEGIEEDGWLWRAFEQRFLWTSVVLLLNEPQYQRLPGLLMQRIVQRANRQGVGGSGAAM
;
A
#
# COMPACT_ATOMS: atom_id res chain seq x y z
N MET A 1 7.67 -28.70 15.94
CA MET A 1 7.42 -29.82 15.01
C MET A 1 6.60 -29.26 13.85
N LEU A 2 7.18 -29.23 12.64
CA LEU A 2 6.50 -28.73 11.43
C LEU A 2 5.65 -29.85 10.80
N PRO A 3 4.49 -29.56 10.15
CA PRO A 3 3.64 -30.58 9.54
C PRO A 3 4.29 -31.31 8.36
N HIS A 4 3.95 -32.60 8.23
CA HIS A 4 4.56 -33.61 7.35
C HIS A 4 4.40 -33.36 5.83
N TRP A 5 3.67 -32.34 5.38
CA TRP A 5 3.40 -32.12 3.94
C TRP A 5 4.35 -31.12 3.24
N MET A 6 5.32 -30.52 3.95
CA MET A 6 6.42 -29.74 3.35
C MET A 6 7.61 -30.64 2.92
N LYS A 7 7.38 -31.58 1.98
CA LYS A 7 8.48 -32.24 1.25
C LYS A 7 8.54 -31.72 -0.18
N ILE A 8 9.36 -30.69 -0.40
CA ILE A 8 9.76 -30.25 -1.74
C ILE A 8 10.63 -31.35 -2.35
N GLN A 9 10.12 -32.02 -3.39
CA GLN A 9 10.92 -32.92 -4.21
C GLN A 9 11.98 -32.11 -4.98
N ARG A 10 13.25 -32.44 -4.77
CA ARG A 10 14.37 -31.96 -5.59
C ARG A 10 14.18 -32.46 -7.03
N ILE A 11 13.97 -31.56 -7.97
CA ILE A 11 14.10 -31.85 -9.39
C ILE A 11 15.60 -31.89 -9.71
N SER A 12 16.05 -33.10 -10.07
CA SER A 12 17.38 -33.43 -10.53
C SER A 12 17.66 -32.75 -11.87
N SER A 13 18.84 -32.12 -11.95
CA SER A 13 19.45 -31.66 -13.19
C SER A 13 19.78 -32.84 -14.09
N ASP A 14 19.36 -32.80 -15.35
CA ASP A 14 20.04 -33.55 -16.41
C ASP A 14 20.14 -32.72 -17.70
N ARG A 15 21.37 -32.58 -18.17
CA ARG A 15 21.74 -31.97 -19.45
C ARG A 15 21.86 -33.08 -20.49
N SER A 16 21.33 -32.87 -21.69
CA SER A 16 21.98 -33.37 -22.91
C SER A 16 21.51 -32.67 -24.19
N PHE A 17 22.50 -32.08 -24.86
CA PHE A 17 22.77 -31.97 -26.30
C PHE A 17 21.66 -31.66 -27.31
N LEU A 18 21.89 -30.60 -28.10
CA LEU A 18 22.02 -30.69 -29.56
C LEU A 18 22.85 -29.52 -30.13
N THR A 19 23.75 -29.89 -31.03
CA THR A 19 24.83 -29.14 -31.70
C THR A 19 24.47 -28.71 -33.13
N CYS A 20 24.91 -27.51 -33.56
CA CYS A 20 25.37 -27.18 -34.92
C CYS A 20 25.90 -25.73 -34.91
N ALA A 21 27.21 -25.43 -34.89
CA ALA A 21 28.22 -25.49 -35.97
C ALA A 21 28.08 -24.42 -37.07
N TYR A 22 28.89 -23.33 -37.01
CA TYR A 22 29.84 -22.93 -38.07
C TYR A 22 30.78 -21.78 -37.60
N LEU A 23 32.05 -21.86 -38.01
CA LEU A 23 33.29 -21.13 -37.63
C LEU A 23 33.70 -20.12 -38.75
N PRO A 24 34.92 -19.52 -38.79
CA PRO A 24 35.83 -18.92 -37.77
C PRO A 24 36.48 -17.57 -38.23
N SER A 25 37.27 -16.88 -37.36
CA SER A 25 38.73 -16.67 -37.60
C SER A 25 39.45 -15.75 -36.60
N ARG A 26 40.54 -16.31 -35.99
CA ARG A 26 41.94 -15.82 -35.79
C ARG A 26 42.18 -14.49 -35.01
N THR A 27 43.14 -14.33 -34.07
CA THR A 27 44.52 -14.85 -33.88
C THR A 27 45.08 -14.70 -32.42
N SER A 28 45.84 -15.72 -31.99
CA SER A 28 47.11 -15.77 -31.18
C SER A 28 47.31 -15.15 -29.75
N CYS A 29 47.73 -16.05 -28.84
CA CYS A 29 48.31 -15.98 -27.47
C CYS A 29 49.76 -15.37 -27.41
N PRO A 30 50.55 -15.36 -26.27
CA PRO A 30 50.35 -16.01 -24.94
C PRO A 30 50.84 -15.29 -23.63
N SER A 31 50.47 -15.95 -22.52
CA SER A 31 51.17 -16.11 -21.21
C SER A 31 51.15 -15.03 -20.13
N ALA A 32 50.51 -15.32 -18.99
CA ALA A 32 51.17 -15.45 -17.68
C ALA A 32 50.23 -16.10 -16.64
N ILE A 33 50.76 -17.09 -15.93
CA ILE A 33 50.16 -17.81 -14.80
C ILE A 33 50.38 -16.98 -13.54
N PHE A 34 49.31 -16.63 -12.81
CA PHE A 34 49.37 -16.44 -11.36
C PHE A 34 48.05 -16.88 -10.73
N SER A 35 48.14 -17.92 -9.92
CA SER A 35 47.11 -18.37 -8.98
C SER A 35 47.02 -17.42 -7.79
N HIS A 36 45.83 -16.95 -7.42
CA HIS A 36 45.29 -17.04 -6.05
C HIS A 36 43.96 -16.28 -5.89
N SER A 37 43.10 -16.86 -5.05
CA SER A 37 42.06 -16.22 -4.24
C SER A 37 40.75 -15.78 -4.92
N SER A 38 39.84 -16.73 -4.99
CA SER A 38 38.39 -16.55 -4.96
C SER A 38 37.94 -15.72 -3.75
N ARG A 39 37.54 -14.45 -3.95
CA ARG A 39 36.62 -13.64 -3.10
C ARG A 39 36.56 -12.21 -3.66
N SER A 40 35.57 -11.88 -4.50
CA SER A 40 35.09 -10.47 -4.66
C SER A 40 33.87 -10.28 -5.58
N THR A 41 33.41 -11.27 -6.35
CA THR A 41 32.40 -11.03 -7.39
C THR A 41 30.98 -10.72 -6.88
N GLN A 42 30.63 -11.08 -5.64
CA GLN A 42 29.34 -10.71 -5.03
C GLN A 42 29.31 -9.26 -4.53
N GLY A 43 30.43 -8.75 -4.00
CA GLY A 43 30.54 -7.36 -3.55
C GLY A 43 30.51 -6.37 -4.71
N GLU A 44 31.15 -6.71 -5.83
CA GLU A 44 31.15 -5.86 -7.04
C GLU A 44 29.80 -5.84 -7.78
N GLN A 45 29.03 -6.93 -7.74
CA GLN A 45 27.66 -6.93 -8.25
C GLN A 45 26.73 -6.10 -7.36
N PHE A 46 26.83 -6.20 -6.03
CA PHE A 46 26.09 -5.33 -5.11
C PHE A 46 26.45 -3.85 -5.30
N TYR A 47 27.74 -3.53 -5.49
CA TYR A 47 28.18 -2.15 -5.73
C TYR A 47 27.72 -1.63 -7.09
N ARG A 48 27.68 -2.45 -8.14
CA ARG A 48 27.16 -2.07 -9.46
C ARG A 48 25.64 -1.90 -9.48
N VAL A 49 24.87 -2.72 -8.74
CA VAL A 49 23.43 -2.50 -8.57
C VAL A 49 23.18 -1.26 -7.73
N ALA A 50 23.87 -1.07 -6.60
CA ALA A 50 23.74 0.14 -5.78
C ALA A 50 24.13 1.43 -6.53
N THR A 51 25.18 1.41 -7.36
CA THR A 51 25.57 2.58 -8.17
C THR A 51 24.68 2.81 -9.39
N THR A 52 24.03 1.76 -9.93
CA THR A 52 22.98 1.93 -10.95
C THR A 52 21.69 2.46 -10.31
N THR A 53 21.32 2.02 -9.11
CA THR A 53 20.18 2.52 -8.34
C THR A 53 20.40 3.94 -7.82
N ILE A 54 21.61 4.31 -7.38
CA ILE A 54 21.97 5.71 -7.07
C ILE A 54 21.95 6.56 -8.34
N LYS A 55 22.29 6.03 -9.52
CA LYS A 55 22.07 6.73 -10.80
C LYS A 55 20.57 6.84 -11.15
N THR A 56 19.75 5.86 -10.75
CA THR A 56 18.29 5.92 -10.92
C THR A 56 17.66 6.93 -9.95
N MET A 57 18.20 7.09 -8.75
CA MET A 57 17.82 8.14 -7.78
C MET A 57 18.36 9.52 -8.15
N ALA A 58 19.56 9.61 -8.72
CA ALA A 58 20.09 10.86 -9.28
C ALA A 58 19.31 11.30 -10.53
N GLN A 59 18.72 10.35 -11.28
CA GLN A 59 17.71 10.63 -12.30
C GLN A 59 16.40 11.18 -11.71
N TYR A 60 16.07 10.93 -10.44
CA TYR A 60 14.93 11.54 -9.75
C TYR A 60 15.23 12.97 -9.24
N ASN A 61 16.44 13.25 -8.75
CA ASN A 61 16.78 14.60 -8.26
C ASN A 61 17.02 15.63 -9.38
N GLY A 62 17.36 15.19 -10.60
CA GLY A 62 17.51 16.07 -11.78
C GLY A 62 16.19 16.47 -12.46
N PHE A 63 15.04 15.96 -11.98
CA PHE A 63 13.77 16.00 -12.70
C PHE A 63 12.71 16.92 -12.06
N ILE A 64 13.10 17.84 -11.16
CA ILE A 64 12.18 18.91 -10.69
C ILE A 64 11.73 19.83 -11.86
N MET A 65 12.48 19.85 -12.96
CA MET A 65 12.24 20.67 -14.14
C MET A 65 11.77 19.87 -15.38
N GLY A 66 11.59 18.55 -15.25
CA GLY A 66 11.34 17.65 -16.39
C GLY A 66 10.07 16.81 -16.32
N ILE A 67 9.39 16.69 -15.17
CA ILE A 67 8.13 15.93 -15.07
C ILE A 67 7.04 16.70 -15.84
N PRO A 68 6.54 16.21 -16.99
CA PRO A 68 5.49 16.89 -17.73
C PRO A 68 4.21 17.08 -16.89
N GLN A 69 3.96 16.16 -15.94
CA GLN A 69 2.88 16.25 -14.96
C GLN A 69 3.08 17.38 -13.93
N LEU A 70 4.33 17.69 -13.51
CA LEU A 70 4.60 18.88 -12.70
C LEU A 70 4.52 20.15 -13.54
N SER A 71 4.92 20.11 -14.83
CA SER A 71 4.72 21.25 -15.72
C SER A 71 3.24 21.58 -15.97
N ASN A 72 2.38 20.56 -16.05
CA ASN A 72 0.92 20.75 -16.17
C ASN A 72 0.30 21.31 -14.87
N MET A 73 0.87 21.01 -13.71
CA MET A 73 0.51 21.68 -12.46
C MET A 73 0.76 23.21 -12.52
N TYR A 74 1.64 23.71 -13.39
CA TYR A 74 1.93 25.15 -13.47
C TYR A 74 1.02 25.90 -14.45
N TYR A 75 0.19 25.22 -15.26
CA TYR A 75 -0.53 25.85 -16.37
C TYR A 75 -2.07 25.67 -16.41
N THR A 76 -2.70 24.86 -15.53
CA THR A 76 -4.19 24.71 -15.39
C THR A 76 -4.58 24.13 -14.01
N PRO A 77 -5.88 23.84 -13.70
CA PRO A 77 -6.87 24.65 -12.95
C PRO A 77 -6.59 24.82 -11.44
N SER A 78 -7.54 25.43 -10.71
CA SER A 78 -7.57 25.47 -9.24
C SER A 78 -7.56 24.06 -8.64
N LEU A 79 -6.82 23.89 -7.54
CA LEU A 79 -6.81 22.69 -6.74
C LEU A 79 -8.05 22.66 -5.83
N VAL A 80 -8.68 21.49 -5.73
CA VAL A 80 -9.80 21.23 -4.83
C VAL A 80 -9.35 20.36 -3.66
N LYS A 81 -9.98 20.55 -2.49
CA LYS A 81 -9.73 19.71 -1.32
C LYS A 81 -10.38 18.35 -1.53
N ILE A 82 -9.57 17.29 -1.51
CA ILE A 82 -10.02 15.91 -1.73
C ILE A 82 -9.85 15.00 -0.51
N GLY A 83 -9.33 15.52 0.60
CA GLY A 83 -9.17 14.81 1.85
C GLY A 83 -8.55 15.68 2.93
N ALA A 84 -8.64 15.26 4.18
CA ALA A 84 -7.88 15.84 5.29
C ALA A 84 -7.76 14.81 6.41
N GLY A 85 -6.61 14.82 7.10
CA GLY A 85 -6.31 13.95 8.23
C GLY A 85 -5.35 14.63 9.19
N ALA A 86 -4.84 13.88 10.16
CA ALA A 86 -3.99 14.41 11.21
C ALA A 86 -2.66 14.98 10.70
N CYS A 87 -2.13 14.47 9.58
CA CYS A 87 -0.88 14.89 8.95
C CYS A 87 -1.05 16.03 7.93
N GLY A 88 -2.30 16.37 7.56
CA GLY A 88 -2.53 17.46 6.64
C GLY A 88 -3.78 17.35 5.78
N THR A 89 -3.95 18.36 4.93
CA THR A 89 -5.04 18.46 3.95
C THR A 89 -4.53 18.04 2.58
N VAL A 90 -5.30 17.22 1.87
CA VAL A 90 -4.96 16.72 0.53
C VAL A 90 -5.72 17.50 -0.52
N PHE A 91 -4.99 18.00 -1.51
CA PHE A 91 -5.50 18.74 -2.65
C PHE A 91 -5.17 18.01 -3.95
N ALA A 92 -6.03 18.15 -4.95
CA ALA A 92 -5.77 17.66 -6.30
C ALA A 92 -6.47 18.53 -7.34
N GLU A 93 -6.10 18.36 -8.60
CA GLU A 93 -6.83 18.98 -9.71
C GLU A 93 -8.26 18.46 -9.77
N GLU A 94 -9.20 19.33 -10.11
CA GLU A 94 -10.58 18.90 -10.33
C GLU A 94 -10.64 17.96 -11.54
N LEU A 95 -11.24 16.79 -11.36
CA LEU A 95 -11.41 15.84 -12.46
C LEU A 95 -12.51 16.38 -13.38
N SER A 96 -12.15 16.74 -14.61
CA SER A 96 -13.10 17.16 -15.65
C SER A 96 -14.12 16.06 -15.96
N ASP A 97 -13.70 14.80 -15.89
CA ASP A 97 -14.56 13.63 -15.88
C ASP A 97 -13.90 12.51 -15.03
N PRO A 98 -14.41 12.20 -13.82
CA PRO A 98 -13.86 11.14 -12.98
C PRO A 98 -13.90 9.75 -13.60
N GLU A 99 -14.73 9.55 -14.63
CA GLU A 99 -14.85 8.27 -15.35
C GLU A 99 -13.91 8.18 -16.54
N ARG A 100 -13.45 9.32 -17.06
CA ARG A 100 -12.31 9.41 -17.97
C ARG A 100 -11.05 9.74 -17.18
N LEU A 101 -10.49 8.70 -16.56
CA LEU A 101 -9.04 8.67 -16.40
C LEU A 101 -8.48 8.61 -17.82
N ASP A 102 -8.21 9.76 -18.41
CA ASP A 102 -7.67 9.95 -19.77
C ASP A 102 -6.21 9.47 -19.85
N GLY A 103 -5.88 8.35 -19.22
CA GLY A 103 -4.50 7.87 -19.07
C GLY A 103 -3.57 8.82 -18.31
N SER A 104 -4.00 10.03 -17.94
CA SER A 104 -3.18 10.94 -17.13
C SER A 104 -3.26 10.53 -15.67
N ARG A 105 -2.10 10.20 -15.11
CA ARG A 105 -1.96 9.94 -13.68
C ARG A 105 -2.09 11.27 -12.95
N GLY A 106 -3.19 11.43 -12.22
CA GLY A 106 -3.41 12.61 -11.40
C GLY A 106 -2.35 12.73 -10.30
N LEU A 107 -2.09 13.96 -9.86
CA LEU A 107 -1.24 14.25 -8.72
C LEU A 107 -2.07 14.70 -7.53
N VAL A 108 -1.56 14.44 -6.34
CA VAL A 108 -2.04 15.04 -5.09
C VAL A 108 -0.94 15.88 -4.45
N LEU A 109 -1.35 16.97 -3.83
CA LEU A 109 -0.55 17.76 -2.90
C LEU A 109 -1.10 17.53 -1.50
N LYS A 110 -0.41 16.74 -0.67
CA LYS A 110 -0.69 16.67 0.77
C LYS A 110 0.08 17.80 1.44
N ARG A 111 -0.64 18.74 2.02
CA ARG A 111 -0.11 19.93 2.68
C ARG A 111 -0.19 19.75 4.19
N GLU A 112 0.90 19.99 4.90
CA GLU A 112 0.93 19.96 6.37
C GLU A 112 0.03 21.06 6.96
N ASP A 113 -0.75 20.69 7.99
CA ASP A 113 -1.65 21.59 8.70
C ASP A 113 -1.14 22.00 10.11
N GLY A 114 0.11 21.62 10.46
CA GLY A 114 0.79 22.07 11.68
C GLY A 114 0.48 21.25 12.93
N ASN A 115 0.12 19.97 12.80
CA ASN A 115 -0.04 19.07 13.93
C ASN A 115 1.34 18.69 14.50
N PRO A 116 1.66 19.00 15.77
CA PRO A 116 3.00 18.76 16.32
C PRO A 116 3.36 17.27 16.47
N ASN A 117 2.38 16.36 16.40
CA ASN A 117 2.59 14.93 16.55
C ASN A 117 2.66 14.16 15.23
N ARG A 118 2.53 14.85 14.08
CA ARG A 118 2.55 14.24 12.75
C ARG A 118 3.52 15.03 11.89
N ASP A 119 4.31 14.34 11.08
CA ASP A 119 5.36 14.95 10.26
C ASP A 119 5.24 14.44 8.82
N ILE A 120 4.89 15.33 7.91
CA ILE A 120 4.74 14.96 6.50
C ILE A 120 6.07 14.60 5.81
N GLY A 121 7.19 15.09 6.33
CA GLY A 121 8.52 14.68 5.87
C GLY A 121 8.86 13.27 6.29
N HIS A 122 8.40 12.84 7.47
CA HIS A 122 8.52 11.44 7.89
C HIS A 122 7.72 10.52 6.97
N GLU A 123 6.48 10.88 6.62
CA GLU A 123 5.70 10.14 5.61
C GLU A 123 6.42 10.07 4.26
N SER A 124 6.95 11.19 3.79
CA SER A 124 7.72 11.26 2.54
C SER A 124 8.93 10.31 2.57
N ALA A 125 9.72 10.33 3.65
CA ALA A 125 10.88 9.46 3.82
C ALA A 125 10.49 7.98 3.87
N MET A 126 9.38 7.66 4.55
CA MET A 126 8.90 6.29 4.66
C MET A 126 8.37 5.75 3.32
N LEU A 127 7.62 6.56 2.58
CA LEU A 127 7.16 6.21 1.24
C LEU A 127 8.37 5.95 0.32
N GLN A 128 9.37 6.84 0.32
CA GLN A 128 10.60 6.62 -0.45
C GLN A 128 11.29 5.31 -0.06
N HIS A 129 11.47 5.05 1.23
CA HIS A 129 12.07 3.81 1.73
C HIS A 129 11.37 2.57 1.18
N ILE A 130 10.03 2.52 1.28
CA ILE A 130 9.20 1.41 0.77
C ILE A 130 9.36 1.25 -0.76
N LEU A 131 9.36 2.35 -1.52
CA LEU A 131 9.54 2.32 -2.97
C LEU A 131 10.93 1.81 -3.38
N VAL A 132 11.95 2.14 -2.59
CA VAL A 132 13.33 1.71 -2.83
C VAL A 132 13.49 0.23 -2.53
N THR A 133 12.96 -0.24 -1.40
CA THR A 133 12.96 -1.67 -1.07
C THR A 133 12.20 -2.46 -2.12
N PHE A 134 11.14 -1.91 -2.71
CA PHE A 134 10.43 -2.52 -3.83
C PHE A 134 11.32 -2.65 -5.06
N ALA A 135 11.97 -1.55 -5.49
CA ALA A 135 12.82 -1.55 -6.69
C ALA A 135 14.04 -2.49 -6.57
N LEU A 136 14.57 -2.67 -5.35
CA LEU A 136 15.71 -3.57 -5.09
C LEU A 136 15.30 -5.05 -5.08
N GLN A 137 14.04 -5.35 -4.75
CA GLN A 137 13.53 -6.72 -4.64
C GLN A 137 12.96 -7.19 -5.99
N VAL A 138 13.84 -7.53 -6.96
CA VAL A 138 13.49 -7.95 -8.35
C VAL A 138 12.60 -9.21 -8.45
N ARG A 139 12.09 -9.78 -7.35
CA ARG A 139 11.20 -10.96 -7.39
C ARG A 139 10.14 -10.92 -6.28
N THR A 140 9.05 -10.19 -6.51
CA THR A 140 7.80 -10.34 -5.75
C THR A 140 6.82 -11.31 -6.45
N ALA A 141 7.33 -12.20 -7.30
CA ALA A 141 6.58 -13.11 -8.21
C ALA A 141 5.61 -14.11 -7.52
N GLN A 142 5.36 -13.94 -6.23
CA GLN A 142 4.55 -14.81 -5.40
C GLN A 142 3.43 -14.07 -4.65
N VAL A 143 3.41 -12.72 -4.70
CA VAL A 143 2.22 -11.94 -4.35
C VAL A 143 1.21 -12.12 -5.48
N GLU A 144 -0.03 -12.44 -5.15
CA GLU A 144 -1.04 -12.77 -6.16
C GLU A 144 -1.74 -11.50 -6.64
N PHE A 145 -2.37 -10.79 -5.71
CA PHE A 145 -3.22 -9.64 -6.00
C PHE A 145 -2.47 -8.32 -6.06
N LEU A 146 -2.94 -7.43 -6.93
CA LEU A 146 -2.38 -6.12 -7.16
C LEU A 146 -2.57 -5.24 -5.91
N ILE A 147 -1.44 -4.82 -5.33
CA ILE A 147 -1.37 -3.88 -4.20
C ILE A 147 -0.56 -2.68 -4.68
N ASN A 148 -1.23 -1.58 -4.99
CA ASN A 148 -0.60 -0.36 -5.48
C ASN A 148 -0.06 0.48 -4.31
N ILE A 149 1.11 1.06 -4.51
CA ILE A 149 1.72 2.04 -3.60
C ILE A 149 1.83 3.35 -4.37
N PRO A 150 1.27 4.48 -3.92
CA PRO A 150 1.35 5.73 -4.67
C PRO A 150 2.79 6.10 -5.05
N SER A 151 3.03 6.49 -6.30
CA SER A 151 4.34 7.01 -6.70
C SER A 151 4.70 8.28 -5.91
N TRP A 152 5.96 8.39 -5.52
CA TRP A 152 6.52 9.59 -4.91
C TRP A 152 7.08 10.52 -6.00
N TYR A 153 6.75 11.81 -5.96
CA TYR A 153 7.23 12.78 -6.95
C TYR A 153 8.12 13.87 -6.35
N ALA A 154 7.69 14.51 -5.26
CA ALA A 154 8.45 15.58 -4.66
C ALA A 154 8.08 15.81 -3.19
N PHE A 155 9.06 16.29 -2.42
CA PHE A 155 8.85 16.88 -1.11
C PHE A 155 9.16 18.38 -1.20
N LEU A 156 8.23 19.22 -0.76
CA LEU A 156 8.37 20.67 -0.77
C LEU A 156 8.57 21.14 0.66
N ASP A 157 9.57 21.97 0.91
CA ASP A 157 9.73 22.71 2.17
C ASP A 157 9.30 24.18 2.00
N GLU A 158 9.36 24.95 3.08
CA GLU A 158 8.98 26.37 3.10
C GLU A 158 9.84 27.24 2.17
N SER A 159 11.05 26.80 1.83
CA SER A 159 11.99 27.51 0.98
C SER A 159 11.79 27.23 -0.52
N PHE A 160 10.90 26.29 -0.87
CA PHE A 160 10.68 25.89 -2.25
C PHE A 160 10.20 27.07 -3.12
N VAL A 161 11.05 27.44 -4.09
CA VAL A 161 10.89 28.68 -4.88
C VAL A 161 9.58 28.76 -5.67
N LYS A 162 9.01 27.62 -6.07
CA LYS A 162 7.76 27.57 -6.86
C LYS A 162 6.50 27.50 -6.02
N TRP A 163 6.56 27.78 -4.71
CA TRP A 163 5.34 28.00 -3.92
C TRP A 163 4.48 29.13 -4.49
N GLY A 164 5.08 30.13 -5.14
CA GLY A 164 4.37 31.19 -5.86
C GLY A 164 3.44 30.68 -6.96
N ASP A 165 3.72 29.52 -7.56
CA ASP A 165 2.88 28.92 -8.61
C ASP A 165 1.77 28.01 -8.01
N ILE A 166 2.01 27.47 -6.81
CA ILE A 166 1.10 26.51 -6.16
C ILE A 166 0.06 27.23 -5.29
N LEU A 167 0.48 28.21 -4.49
CA LEU A 167 -0.40 28.90 -3.52
C LEU A 167 -1.64 29.55 -4.18
N PRO A 168 -1.53 30.22 -5.35
CA PRO A 168 -2.70 30.80 -6.02
C PRO A 168 -3.72 29.77 -6.50
N ARG A 169 -3.33 28.49 -6.62
CA ARG A 169 -4.22 27.41 -7.05
C ARG A 169 -5.02 26.80 -5.91
N LEU A 170 -4.61 27.00 -4.65
CA LEU A 170 -5.35 26.48 -3.50
C LEU A 170 -6.71 27.18 -3.32
N PRO A 171 -7.71 26.54 -2.67
CA PRO A 171 -8.98 27.18 -2.39
C PRO A 171 -8.83 28.49 -1.61
N ALA A 172 -9.78 29.41 -1.79
CA ALA A 172 -9.72 30.77 -1.25
C ALA A 172 -9.41 30.85 0.26
N SER A 173 -9.89 29.87 1.04
CA SER A 173 -9.62 29.78 2.47
C SER A 173 -8.13 29.60 2.82
N TYR A 174 -7.35 29.05 1.90
CA TYR A 174 -5.90 28.85 2.02
C TYR A 174 -5.12 29.95 1.30
N SER A 175 -5.67 30.51 0.21
CA SER A 175 -5.02 31.59 -0.54
C SER A 175 -5.15 32.96 0.13
N ALA A 176 -6.06 33.14 1.10
CA ALA A 176 -6.25 34.40 1.83
C ALA A 176 -5.09 34.75 2.79
N ASN A 177 -4.34 33.75 3.25
CA ASN A 177 -3.09 33.93 4.00
C ASN A 177 -2.08 32.87 3.51
N PRO A 178 -1.61 33.03 2.27
CA PRO A 178 -0.84 32.01 1.59
C PRO A 178 0.54 31.94 2.25
N ARG A 179 0.87 30.78 2.81
CA ARG A 179 2.17 30.55 3.44
C ARG A 179 2.77 29.27 2.87
N PRO A 180 4.02 29.33 2.38
CA PRO A 180 4.83 28.14 2.20
C PRO A 180 4.80 27.28 3.46
N CYS A 181 4.83 25.97 3.25
CA CYS A 181 4.78 24.96 4.29
C CYS A 181 5.46 23.70 3.77
N ARG A 182 5.51 22.66 4.58
CA ARG A 182 5.93 21.34 4.12
C ARG A 182 4.79 20.66 3.38
N ALA A 183 5.10 20.02 2.26
CA ALA A 183 4.12 19.31 1.45
C ALA A 183 4.72 18.12 0.69
N LEU A 184 3.91 17.09 0.46
CA LEU A 184 4.24 15.92 -0.32
C LEU A 184 3.43 15.93 -1.62
N ILE A 185 4.12 15.82 -2.76
CA ILE A 185 3.51 15.54 -4.06
C ILE A 185 3.66 14.04 -4.34
N SER A 186 2.53 13.36 -4.48
CA SER A 186 2.45 11.94 -4.79
C SER A 186 1.37 11.64 -5.82
N GLU A 187 1.33 10.40 -6.29
CA GLU A 187 0.28 9.92 -7.19
C GLU A 187 -1.10 10.01 -6.53
N ARG A 188 -2.07 10.48 -7.30
CA ARG A 188 -3.47 10.45 -6.91
C ARG A 188 -4.03 9.04 -7.07
N ILE A 189 -4.54 8.49 -5.98
CA ILE A 189 -5.39 7.29 -6.03
C ILE A 189 -6.68 7.65 -6.78
N PRO A 190 -7.04 6.93 -7.85
CA PRO A 190 -8.28 7.19 -8.56
C PRO A 190 -9.50 6.97 -7.66
N PRO A 191 -10.54 7.83 -7.71
CA PRO A 191 -11.76 7.58 -6.99
C PRO A 191 -12.57 6.44 -7.62
N MET A 192 -13.41 5.78 -6.83
CA MET A 192 -14.36 4.79 -7.33
C MET A 192 -15.35 5.42 -8.34
N PRO A 193 -15.71 4.68 -9.41
CA PRO A 193 -16.56 5.19 -10.49
C PRO A 193 -17.99 5.48 -10.00
N ARG A 194 -18.77 6.23 -10.79
CA ARG A 194 -20.13 6.62 -10.38
C ARG A 194 -21.03 5.40 -10.12
N SER A 195 -20.88 4.33 -10.89
CA SER A 195 -21.61 3.07 -10.69
C SER A 195 -21.44 2.50 -9.28
N VAL A 196 -20.22 2.53 -8.74
CA VAL A 196 -19.92 2.06 -7.38
C VAL A 196 -20.45 3.06 -6.34
N ARG A 197 -20.30 4.36 -6.59
CA ARG A 197 -20.86 5.39 -5.71
C ARG A 197 -22.39 5.29 -5.59
N ASP A 198 -23.08 5.13 -6.72
CA ASP A 198 -24.51 4.89 -6.79
C ASP A 198 -24.91 3.62 -6.01
N LEU A 199 -24.15 2.53 -6.15
CA LEU A 199 -24.36 1.28 -5.41
C LEU A 199 -24.27 1.50 -3.89
N LEU A 200 -23.20 2.16 -3.41
CA LEU A 200 -22.98 2.42 -1.99
C LEU A 200 -24.09 3.32 -1.41
N VAL A 201 -24.48 4.37 -2.14
CA VAL A 201 -25.56 5.27 -1.74
C VAL A 201 -26.89 4.54 -1.67
N ARG A 202 -27.26 3.77 -2.71
CA ARG A 202 -28.51 3.02 -2.73
C ARG A 202 -28.62 2.01 -1.59
N LYS A 203 -27.52 1.38 -1.22
CA LYS A 203 -27.47 0.34 -0.18
C LYS A 203 -27.42 0.89 1.23
N PHE A 204 -26.65 1.95 1.45
CA PHE A 204 -26.29 2.38 2.82
C PHE A 204 -26.73 3.80 3.18
N CYS A 205 -27.30 4.56 2.23
CA CYS A 205 -27.84 5.90 2.47
C CYS A 205 -29.38 5.86 2.42
N PRO A 206 -30.09 6.49 3.37
CA PRO A 206 -31.54 6.63 3.35
C PRO A 206 -31.98 7.37 2.11
N VAL A 207 -33.12 6.94 1.57
CA VAL A 207 -33.67 7.41 0.30
C VAL A 207 -33.76 8.94 0.26
N GLU A 208 -34.16 9.57 1.36
CA GLU A 208 -34.31 11.02 1.51
C GLU A 208 -33.01 11.82 1.37
N HIS A 209 -31.84 11.19 1.52
CA HIS A 209 -30.54 11.87 1.46
C HIS A 209 -29.71 11.47 0.22
N GLN A 210 -30.15 10.47 -0.57
CA GLN A 210 -29.36 9.93 -1.67
C GLN A 210 -29.00 10.98 -2.71
N GLU A 211 -29.97 11.81 -3.12
CA GLU A 211 -29.75 12.87 -4.11
C GLU A 211 -28.76 13.92 -3.59
N GLN A 212 -28.91 14.36 -2.34
CA GLN A 212 -28.02 15.33 -1.72
C GLN A 212 -26.58 14.80 -1.63
N ILE A 213 -26.41 13.54 -1.21
CA ILE A 213 -25.11 12.90 -1.12
C ILE A 213 -24.46 12.76 -2.50
N MET A 214 -25.21 12.37 -3.52
CA MET A 214 -24.69 12.25 -4.89
C MET A 214 -24.38 13.59 -5.55
N ALA A 215 -25.07 14.66 -5.15
CA ALA A 215 -24.84 16.02 -5.64
C ALA A 215 -23.60 16.68 -5.00
N ASP A 216 -23.21 16.29 -3.78
CA ASP A 216 -22.04 16.83 -3.08
C ASP A 216 -20.73 16.51 -3.84
N PRO A 217 -19.98 17.52 -4.34
CA PRO A 217 -18.73 17.32 -5.05
C PRO A 217 -17.68 16.54 -4.23
N ALA A 218 -17.66 16.66 -2.89
CA ALA A 218 -16.72 15.93 -2.04
C ALA A 218 -16.88 14.41 -2.19
N ASN A 219 -18.09 13.94 -2.46
CA ASN A 219 -18.39 12.52 -2.66
C ASN A 219 -17.95 11.98 -4.03
N ARG A 220 -17.39 12.82 -4.91
CA ARG A 220 -16.67 12.38 -6.11
C ARG A 220 -15.30 11.79 -5.80
N HIS A 221 -14.73 12.08 -4.63
CA HIS A 221 -13.44 11.56 -4.18
C HIS A 221 -13.60 10.28 -3.34
N CYS A 222 -14.42 9.35 -3.83
CA CYS A 222 -14.77 8.13 -3.11
C CYS A 222 -13.62 7.13 -3.10
N LEU A 223 -13.11 6.83 -1.90
CA LEU A 223 -12.18 5.72 -1.64
C LEU A 223 -12.83 4.81 -0.60
N ILE A 224 -12.73 3.49 -0.77
CA ILE A 224 -13.36 2.54 0.15
C ILE A 224 -12.30 2.02 1.13
N ARG A 225 -12.41 2.34 2.42
CA ARG A 225 -11.57 1.74 3.48
C ARG A 225 -12.08 0.34 3.79
N LEU A 226 -11.25 -0.66 3.56
CA LEU A 226 -11.62 -2.07 3.65
C LEU A 226 -11.45 -2.60 5.07
N TYR A 227 -12.54 -2.77 5.82
CA TYR A 227 -12.47 -3.24 7.21
C TYR A 227 -12.91 -4.71 7.33
N LEU A 228 -11.95 -5.63 7.29
CA LEU A 228 -12.20 -7.06 7.49
C LEU A 228 -12.16 -7.50 8.96
N GLY A 229 -11.65 -6.64 9.85
CA GLY A 229 -11.51 -6.91 11.29
C GLY A 229 -12.66 -6.39 12.15
N ARG A 230 -13.73 -5.87 11.55
CA ARG A 230 -14.88 -5.30 12.27
C ARG A 230 -16.15 -5.44 11.45
N ARG A 231 -17.24 -5.80 12.12
CA ARG A 231 -18.61 -5.67 11.61
C ARG A 231 -19.21 -4.35 12.12
N LYS A 232 -20.03 -3.71 11.31
CA LYS A 232 -20.75 -2.50 11.71
C LYS A 232 -21.95 -2.88 12.57
N ASP A 233 -22.06 -2.29 13.77
CA ASP A 233 -23.19 -2.51 14.67
C ASP A 233 -24.50 -1.99 14.05
N THR A 234 -25.41 -2.92 13.76
CA THR A 234 -26.75 -2.63 13.21
C THR A 234 -27.68 -1.94 14.24
N ALA A 235 -27.38 -2.08 15.53
CA ALA A 235 -28.15 -1.47 16.62
C ALA A 235 -27.92 0.05 16.76
N SER A 236 -26.84 0.58 16.18
CA SER A 236 -26.59 2.03 16.13
C SER A 236 -27.32 2.68 14.94
N GLN A 237 -28.65 2.57 14.89
CA GLN A 237 -29.51 3.44 14.06
C GLN A 237 -29.48 4.91 14.54
N SER A 238 -28.47 5.29 15.33
CA SER A 238 -28.31 6.62 15.91
C SER A 238 -27.84 7.60 14.84
N ARG A 239 -28.84 8.28 14.25
CA ARG A 239 -28.82 9.66 13.75
C ARG A 239 -27.75 9.94 12.68
N PHE A 240 -28.20 10.01 11.43
CA PHE A 240 -27.49 10.59 10.28
C PHE A 240 -26.78 11.90 10.61
N ARG A 241 -25.52 11.82 11.05
CA ARG A 241 -24.67 13.01 11.14
C ARG A 241 -23.48 13.01 10.21
N SER A 242 -23.20 11.94 9.45
CA SER A 242 -22.05 11.97 8.50
C SER A 242 -21.98 10.82 7.47
N PHE A 243 -23.04 10.53 6.70
CA PHE A 243 -22.83 9.68 5.51
C PHE A 243 -21.97 10.44 4.50
N LYS A 244 -20.80 9.89 4.14
CA LYS A 244 -19.88 10.45 3.14
C LYS A 244 -19.22 9.31 2.38
N LEU A 245 -19.02 9.50 1.07
CA LEU A 245 -18.34 8.54 0.21
C LEU A 245 -16.81 8.71 0.23
N GLN A 246 -16.33 9.90 0.56
CA GLN A 246 -14.91 10.12 0.82
C GLN A 246 -14.47 9.25 2.01
N ASN A 247 -13.44 8.42 1.80
CA ASN A 247 -12.92 7.47 2.79
C ASN A 247 -14.02 6.58 3.42
N PHE A 248 -14.94 6.08 2.59
CA PHE A 248 -16.09 5.29 3.00
C PHE A 248 -15.66 4.01 3.73
N PRO A 249 -15.98 3.84 5.03
CA PRO A 249 -15.62 2.65 5.77
C PRO A 249 -16.57 1.48 5.42
N LEU A 250 -16.06 0.48 4.71
CA LEU A 250 -16.81 -0.70 4.31
C LEU A 250 -16.44 -1.89 5.22
N HIS A 251 -17.36 -2.20 6.13
CA HIS A 251 -17.21 -3.26 7.13
C HIS A 251 -17.57 -4.64 6.56
N LEU A 252 -17.05 -5.71 7.16
CA LEU A 252 -17.21 -7.09 6.67
C LEU A 252 -18.67 -7.50 6.37
N ASN A 253 -19.60 -7.15 7.25
CA ASN A 253 -21.03 -7.42 7.03
C ASN A 253 -21.61 -6.61 5.84
N GLN A 254 -21.15 -5.37 5.65
CA GLN A 254 -21.55 -4.54 4.51
C GLN A 254 -20.98 -5.08 3.19
N ILE A 255 -19.75 -5.63 3.19
CA ILE A 255 -19.16 -6.31 2.03
C ILE A 255 -20.08 -7.47 1.59
N THR A 256 -20.55 -8.26 2.55
CA THR A 256 -21.49 -9.37 2.29
C THR A 256 -22.85 -8.85 1.79
N GLU A 257 -23.38 -7.76 2.37
CA GLU A 257 -24.66 -7.15 1.97
C GLU A 257 -24.63 -6.54 0.54
N LEU A 258 -23.46 -6.11 0.09
CA LEU A 258 -23.23 -5.72 -1.31
C LEU A 258 -23.31 -6.90 -2.29
N GLY A 259 -23.34 -8.14 -1.80
CA GLY A 259 -23.33 -9.34 -2.62
C GLY A 259 -21.94 -9.72 -3.11
N ILE A 260 -20.87 -9.25 -2.45
CA ILE A 260 -19.50 -9.69 -2.76
C ILE A 260 -19.34 -11.13 -2.26
N PRO A 261 -18.97 -12.09 -3.13
CA PRO A 261 -18.91 -13.50 -2.76
C PRO A 261 -17.75 -13.76 -1.80
N GLN A 262 -17.88 -14.82 -1.00
CA GLN A 262 -16.91 -15.18 0.03
C GLN A 262 -15.50 -15.37 -0.55
N GLU A 263 -15.40 -15.87 -1.79
CA GLU A 263 -14.15 -16.02 -2.54
C GLU A 263 -13.45 -14.68 -2.74
N SER A 264 -14.17 -13.63 -3.17
CA SER A 264 -13.61 -12.28 -3.32
C SER A 264 -13.20 -11.67 -1.98
N ILE A 265 -13.92 -11.95 -0.90
CA ILE A 265 -13.53 -11.53 0.46
C ILE A 265 -12.21 -12.21 0.88
N ARG A 266 -11.98 -13.47 0.47
CA ARG A 266 -10.68 -14.15 0.66
C ARG A 266 -9.57 -13.47 -0.13
N GLU A 267 -9.83 -13.04 -1.37
CA GLU A 267 -8.83 -12.30 -2.18
C GLU A 267 -8.35 -11.04 -1.44
N TYR A 268 -9.28 -10.30 -0.82
CA TYR A 268 -8.95 -9.12 -0.02
C TYR A 268 -8.08 -9.44 1.20
N ALA A 269 -8.40 -10.49 1.96
CA ALA A 269 -7.58 -10.92 3.09
C ALA A 269 -6.18 -11.40 2.63
N THR A 270 -6.10 -12.09 1.50
CA THR A 270 -4.83 -12.51 0.89
C THR A 270 -3.95 -11.31 0.55
N ALA A 271 -4.52 -10.28 -0.08
CA ALA A 271 -3.78 -9.06 -0.42
C ALA A 271 -3.30 -8.29 0.82
N LEU A 272 -4.13 -8.17 1.86
CA LEU A 272 -3.73 -7.54 3.12
C LEU A 272 -2.60 -8.31 3.81
N ALA A 273 -2.65 -9.65 3.79
CA ALA A 273 -1.60 -10.50 4.34
C ALA A 273 -0.27 -10.34 3.59
N ASP A 274 -0.33 -10.26 2.26
CA ASP A 274 0.85 -10.03 1.42
C ASP A 274 1.47 -8.65 1.65
N ALA A 275 0.63 -7.61 1.71
CA ALA A 275 1.08 -6.25 2.00
C ALA A 275 1.79 -6.19 3.36
N LEU A 276 1.20 -6.78 4.40
CA LEU A 276 1.76 -6.75 5.74
C LEU A 276 3.07 -7.55 5.84
N ALA A 277 3.13 -8.72 5.20
CA ALA A 277 4.37 -9.52 5.15
C ALA A 277 5.48 -8.78 4.40
N TYR A 278 5.14 -8.09 3.30
CA TYR A 278 6.10 -7.26 2.58
C TYR A 278 6.62 -6.10 3.45
N LEU A 279 5.72 -5.35 4.08
CA LEU A 279 6.09 -4.24 4.96
C LEU A 279 7.05 -4.70 6.07
N HIS A 280 6.73 -5.80 6.73
CA HIS A 280 7.55 -6.30 7.83
C HIS A 280 8.88 -6.87 7.39
N TRP A 281 8.92 -7.71 6.35
CA TRP A 281 10.11 -8.54 6.09
C TRP A 281 10.97 -8.06 4.93
N VAL A 282 10.44 -7.15 4.11
CA VAL A 282 11.18 -6.56 2.99
C VAL A 282 11.46 -5.09 3.26
N ALA A 283 10.42 -4.34 3.60
CA ALA A 283 10.60 -2.94 3.95
C ALA A 283 11.12 -2.76 5.38
N GLU A 284 11.10 -3.79 6.23
CA GLU A 284 11.51 -3.69 7.64
C GLU A 284 10.81 -2.53 8.35
N VAL A 285 9.50 -2.42 8.16
CA VAL A 285 8.65 -1.40 8.82
C VAL A 285 7.54 -2.05 9.64
N ASP A 286 7.14 -1.39 10.72
CA ASP A 286 6.14 -1.90 11.66
C ASP A 286 4.69 -1.78 11.17
N ALA A 287 4.47 -1.13 10.02
CA ALA A 287 3.15 -0.89 9.43
C ALA A 287 2.18 -0.11 10.33
N ASN A 288 2.67 0.70 11.27
CA ASN A 288 1.83 1.47 12.18
C ASN A 288 1.08 2.61 11.47
N ASP A 289 -0.24 2.65 11.66
CA ASP A 289 -1.22 3.55 11.02
C ASP A 289 -1.29 3.45 9.49
N VAL A 290 -0.72 2.40 8.87
CA VAL A 290 -0.86 2.23 7.43
C VAL A 290 -2.32 1.98 7.05
N GLU A 291 -2.80 2.68 6.03
CA GLU A 291 -4.16 2.59 5.55
C GLU A 291 -4.27 1.74 4.29
N PHE A 292 -5.41 1.06 4.14
CA PHE A 292 -5.73 0.26 2.95
C PHE A 292 -7.07 0.65 2.35
N VAL A 293 -7.09 0.95 1.05
CA VAL A 293 -8.31 1.30 0.32
C VAL A 293 -8.51 0.47 -0.93
N LEU A 294 -9.76 0.20 -1.29
CA LEU A 294 -10.13 -0.29 -2.61
C LEU A 294 -10.40 0.90 -3.53
N ALA A 295 -9.77 0.87 -4.70
CA ALA A 295 -9.90 1.88 -5.74
C ALA A 295 -9.60 1.25 -7.12
N PRO A 296 -9.97 1.92 -8.23
CA PRO A 296 -9.59 1.47 -9.55
C PRO A 296 -8.08 1.24 -9.68
N SER A 297 -7.70 0.28 -10.51
CA SER A 297 -6.29 0.04 -10.86
C SER A 297 -5.75 1.15 -11.74
N ARG A 298 -4.41 1.27 -11.77
CA ARG A 298 -3.72 2.15 -12.71
C ARG A 298 -4.08 1.83 -14.15
N THR A 299 -4.31 2.86 -14.95
CA THR A 299 -4.56 2.74 -16.39
C THR A 299 -3.90 3.92 -17.12
N PRO A 300 -2.92 3.69 -18.01
CA PRO A 300 -2.26 2.41 -18.27
C PRO A 300 -1.44 1.93 -17.07
N PHE A 301 -1.49 0.63 -16.81
CA PHE A 301 -0.62 -0.04 -15.85
C PHE A 301 0.66 -0.48 -16.55
N ASP A 302 1.79 -0.03 -16.02
CA ASP A 302 3.11 -0.44 -16.47
C ASP A 302 3.85 -1.14 -15.32
N PRO A 303 3.89 -2.49 -15.31
CA PRO A 303 4.56 -3.24 -14.25
C PRO A 303 6.06 -2.91 -14.11
N SER A 304 6.69 -2.32 -15.13
CA SER A 304 8.11 -2.00 -15.11
C SER A 304 8.43 -0.68 -14.41
N SER A 305 7.46 0.25 -14.37
CA SER A 305 7.64 1.58 -13.78
C SER A 305 6.72 1.86 -12.59
N ASP A 306 5.61 1.12 -12.45
CA ASP A 306 4.63 1.35 -11.41
C ASP A 306 4.99 0.65 -10.11
N PRO A 307 5.00 1.36 -8.97
CA PRO A 307 5.19 0.74 -7.68
C PRO A 307 3.96 -0.06 -7.26
N HIS A 308 4.11 -1.38 -7.23
CA HIS A 308 3.02 -2.31 -6.92
C HIS A 308 3.56 -3.65 -6.40
N LEU A 309 2.73 -4.41 -5.70
CA LEU A 309 2.96 -5.84 -5.46
C LEU A 309 1.91 -6.64 -6.24
N GLY A 310 2.22 -7.89 -6.56
CA GLY A 310 1.31 -8.80 -7.26
C GLY A 310 1.14 -8.51 -8.75
N TYR A 311 0.27 -9.25 -9.42
CA TYR A 311 0.18 -9.19 -10.89
C TYR A 311 -1.24 -9.26 -11.44
N ARG A 312 -2.25 -9.52 -10.60
CA ARG A 312 -3.66 -9.58 -11.02
C ARG A 312 -4.54 -8.68 -10.17
N GLU A 313 -5.53 -8.07 -10.82
CA GLU A 313 -6.61 -7.36 -10.13
C GLU A 313 -7.48 -8.34 -9.34
N PHE A 314 -8.33 -7.79 -8.47
CA PHE A 314 -9.39 -8.58 -7.85
C PHE A 314 -10.45 -8.97 -8.86
N SER A 315 -11.19 -10.03 -8.54
CA SER A 315 -12.40 -10.37 -9.28
C SER A 315 -13.35 -9.16 -9.29
N PRO A 316 -13.81 -8.68 -10.45
CA PRO A 316 -14.42 -7.35 -10.55
C PRO A 316 -15.74 -7.24 -9.76
N GLY A 317 -16.57 -8.30 -9.80
CA GLY A 317 -17.82 -8.37 -9.05
C GLY A 317 -18.69 -7.11 -9.19
N VAL A 318 -19.30 -6.68 -8.08
CA VAL A 318 -20.15 -5.48 -8.01
C VAL A 318 -19.36 -4.17 -7.95
N LEU A 319 -18.06 -4.22 -7.67
CA LEU A 319 -17.20 -3.04 -7.56
C LEU A 319 -16.49 -2.69 -8.88
N GLY A 320 -16.64 -3.50 -9.93
CA GLY A 320 -15.92 -3.35 -11.19
C GLY A 320 -14.42 -3.64 -11.04
N ARG A 321 -13.59 -3.23 -12.01
CA ARG A 321 -12.14 -3.42 -11.93
C ARG A 321 -11.54 -2.58 -10.81
N HIS A 322 -10.87 -3.22 -9.84
CA HIS A 322 -10.29 -2.55 -8.69
C HIS A 322 -9.10 -3.33 -8.13
N ALA A 323 -8.30 -2.65 -7.32
CA ALA A 323 -7.11 -3.17 -6.65
C ALA A 323 -7.03 -2.63 -5.22
N LEU A 324 -6.13 -3.20 -4.43
CA LEU A 324 -5.80 -2.67 -3.11
C LEU A 324 -4.79 -1.53 -3.29
N TRP A 325 -4.95 -0.46 -2.53
CA TRP A 325 -3.97 0.62 -2.44
C TRP A 325 -3.54 0.78 -0.99
N MET A 326 -2.24 0.93 -0.79
CA MET A 326 -1.61 1.12 0.52
C MET A 326 -1.08 2.56 0.63
N LEU A 327 -1.46 3.27 1.68
CA LEU A 327 -1.16 4.70 1.86
C LEU A 327 -1.04 5.08 3.34
N ASP A 328 -0.75 6.35 3.58
CA ASP A 328 -0.58 6.98 4.90
C ASP A 328 0.50 6.29 5.75
N PHE A 329 1.76 6.61 5.46
CA PHE A 329 2.94 6.00 6.11
C PHE A 329 3.52 6.89 7.23
N ASP A 330 2.77 7.87 7.68
CA ASP A 330 3.24 8.97 8.54
C ASP A 330 3.55 8.54 9.99
N CYS A 331 3.01 7.41 10.44
CA CYS A 331 3.28 6.85 11.77
C CYS A 331 4.05 5.53 11.74
N CYS A 332 4.38 5.03 10.55
CA CYS A 332 5.22 3.86 10.37
C CYS A 332 6.61 4.13 10.93
N ARG A 333 7.29 3.10 11.44
CA ARG A 333 8.66 3.19 11.92
C ARG A 333 9.49 2.02 11.41
N PRO A 334 10.82 2.17 11.30
CA PRO A 334 11.71 1.04 11.11
C PRO A 334 11.45 -0.03 12.18
N MET A 335 11.52 -1.28 11.77
CA MET A 335 11.27 -2.45 12.59
C MET A 335 12.52 -3.33 12.58
N GLU A 336 13.02 -3.65 13.77
CA GLU A 336 14.16 -4.55 13.91
C GLU A 336 13.77 -6.00 13.57
N MET A 337 14.64 -6.75 12.90
CA MET A 337 14.43 -8.16 12.58
C MET A 337 14.72 -9.09 13.77
N ASN A 338 14.02 -8.85 14.89
CA ASN A 338 14.14 -9.59 16.15
C ASN A 338 12.81 -9.58 16.93
N GLU A 339 12.82 -10.09 18.16
CA GLU A 339 11.60 -10.19 18.98
C GLU A 339 11.03 -8.81 19.37
N LYS A 340 11.87 -7.78 19.52
CA LYS A 340 11.41 -6.41 19.83
C LYS A 340 10.65 -5.81 18.66
N GLY A 341 11.16 -5.97 17.43
CA GLY A 341 10.43 -5.54 16.23
C GLY A 341 9.12 -6.31 16.05
N VAL A 342 9.10 -7.61 16.37
CA VAL A 342 7.85 -8.39 16.40
C VAL A 342 6.83 -7.84 17.40
N GLU A 343 7.25 -7.42 18.60
CA GLU A 343 6.33 -6.78 19.56
C GLU A 343 5.81 -5.44 19.04
N GLN A 344 6.68 -4.63 18.42
CA GLN A 344 6.30 -3.36 17.80
C GLN A 344 5.25 -3.54 16.69
N ALA A 345 5.46 -4.50 15.78
CA ALA A 345 4.50 -4.83 14.72
C ALA A 345 3.19 -5.39 15.27
N ALA A 346 3.24 -6.21 16.32
CA ALA A 346 2.04 -6.71 16.97
C ALA A 346 1.22 -5.59 17.63
N ASP A 347 1.89 -4.59 18.22
CA ASP A 347 1.21 -3.41 18.77
C ASP A 347 0.61 -2.54 17.66
N ALA A 348 1.31 -2.37 16.54
CA ALA A 348 0.79 -1.67 15.36
C ALA A 348 -0.50 -2.34 14.83
N PHE A 349 -0.50 -3.67 14.67
CA PHE A 349 -1.67 -4.43 14.20
C PHE A 349 -2.97 -4.15 14.98
N TRP A 350 -2.86 -3.94 16.30
CA TRP A 350 -4.02 -3.65 17.16
C TRP A 350 -4.35 -2.17 17.28
N ARG A 351 -3.37 -1.27 17.08
CA ARG A 351 -3.59 0.19 17.05
C ARG A 351 -4.21 0.66 15.75
N ASN A 352 -3.85 0.01 14.63
CA ASN A 352 -4.41 0.33 13.33
C ASN A 352 -5.93 0.16 13.34
N ASP A 353 -6.58 0.92 12.46
CA ASP A 353 -7.96 0.67 12.06
C ASP A 353 -8.18 -0.82 11.70
N PRO A 354 -9.42 -1.34 11.80
CA PRO A 354 -9.70 -2.77 11.72
C PRO A 354 -9.66 -3.32 10.28
N TYR A 355 -8.60 -3.02 9.53
CA TYR A 355 -8.34 -3.51 8.18
C TYR A 355 -8.19 -5.03 8.17
N PHE A 356 -7.37 -5.56 9.07
CA PHE A 356 -7.02 -6.97 9.11
C PHE A 356 -8.11 -7.79 9.80
N PRO A 357 -8.43 -9.00 9.30
CA PRO A 357 -9.25 -9.96 10.02
C PRO A 357 -8.73 -10.15 11.45
N ARG A 358 -9.62 -10.32 12.43
CA ARG A 358 -9.21 -10.52 13.82
C ARG A 358 -9.09 -12.00 14.15
N PRO A 359 -8.07 -12.40 14.93
CA PRO A 359 -8.02 -13.76 15.47
C PRO A 359 -9.26 -14.04 16.30
N HIS A 360 -9.69 -15.30 16.29
CA HIS A 360 -10.90 -15.76 16.97
C HIS A 360 -10.85 -15.35 18.46
N LEU A 361 -11.91 -14.71 18.92
CA LEU A 361 -12.25 -14.64 20.34
C LEU A 361 -13.27 -15.76 20.60
N GLU A 362 -13.15 -16.43 21.75
CA GLU A 362 -14.12 -17.47 22.15
C GLU A 362 -15.57 -16.94 22.02
N GLY A 363 -16.41 -17.64 21.26
CA GLY A 363 -17.84 -17.33 21.12
C GLY A 363 -18.29 -16.59 19.85
N ILE A 364 -17.39 -16.16 18.96
CA ILE A 364 -17.74 -15.57 17.66
C ILE A 364 -17.13 -16.42 16.53
N GLU A 365 -17.86 -17.45 16.11
CA GLU A 365 -17.35 -18.45 15.14
C GLU A 365 -17.44 -17.99 13.67
N GLU A 366 -18.31 -17.03 13.36
CA GLU A 366 -18.73 -16.75 11.98
C GLU A 366 -17.59 -16.29 11.05
N ASP A 367 -16.62 -15.51 11.55
CA ASP A 367 -15.56 -14.90 10.74
C ASP A 367 -14.21 -15.62 10.83
N GLY A 368 -14.18 -16.72 11.58
CA GLY A 368 -12.96 -17.45 11.87
C GLY A 368 -12.21 -18.01 10.67
N TRP A 369 -12.94 -18.29 9.60
CA TRP A 369 -12.35 -18.72 8.33
C TRP A 369 -11.53 -17.61 7.66
N LEU A 370 -11.88 -16.34 7.86
CA LEU A 370 -11.21 -15.20 7.23
C LEU A 370 -9.86 -14.91 7.90
N TRP A 371 -9.82 -15.00 9.24
CA TRP A 371 -8.54 -14.99 9.97
C TRP A 371 -7.62 -16.12 9.52
N ARG A 372 -8.13 -17.35 9.40
CA ARG A 372 -7.33 -18.49 8.94
C ARG A 372 -6.75 -18.25 7.54
N ALA A 373 -7.54 -17.68 6.63
CA ALA A 373 -7.05 -17.33 5.29
C ALA A 373 -5.92 -16.28 5.35
N PHE A 374 -6.12 -15.22 6.14
CA PHE A 374 -5.10 -14.18 6.35
C PHE A 374 -3.82 -14.73 6.98
N GLU A 375 -3.92 -15.47 8.09
CA GLU A 375 -2.78 -16.02 8.83
C GLU A 375 -1.99 -17.01 7.97
N GLN A 376 -2.67 -17.94 7.30
CA GLN A 376 -2.02 -18.90 6.41
C GLN A 376 -1.29 -18.21 5.27
N ARG A 377 -1.92 -17.20 4.65
CA ARG A 377 -1.28 -16.42 3.59
C ARG A 377 -0.09 -15.64 4.11
N PHE A 378 -0.24 -14.93 5.23
CA PHE A 378 0.83 -14.13 5.82
C PHE A 378 2.06 -15.00 6.09
N LEU A 379 1.88 -16.15 6.75
CA LEU A 379 2.97 -17.07 7.07
C LEU A 379 3.63 -17.63 5.81
N TRP A 380 2.83 -18.04 4.81
CA TRP A 380 3.36 -18.52 3.54
C TRP A 380 4.19 -17.45 2.84
N THR A 381 3.66 -16.23 2.70
CA THR A 381 4.35 -15.13 2.04
C THR A 381 5.62 -14.75 2.80
N SER A 382 5.57 -14.77 4.14
CA SER A 382 6.75 -14.51 4.97
C SER A 382 7.86 -15.54 4.77
N VAL A 383 7.53 -16.82 4.65
CA VAL A 383 8.51 -17.88 4.36
C VAL A 383 9.18 -17.65 3.01
N VAL A 384 8.41 -17.23 2.01
CA VAL A 384 8.91 -16.94 0.67
C VAL A 384 9.85 -15.74 0.69
N LEU A 385 9.46 -14.66 1.36
CA LEU A 385 10.24 -13.43 1.45
C LEU A 385 11.54 -13.62 2.24
N LEU A 386 11.53 -14.49 3.25
CA LEU A 386 12.68 -14.81 4.11
C LEU A 386 13.44 -16.08 3.69
N LEU A 387 13.24 -16.56 2.45
CA LEU A 387 13.80 -17.85 2.02
C LEU A 387 15.34 -17.93 2.16
N ASN A 388 16.03 -16.80 1.93
CA ASN A 388 17.48 -16.70 2.03
C ASN A 388 17.98 -16.18 3.39
N GLU A 389 17.08 -15.99 4.36
CA GLU A 389 17.36 -15.41 5.68
C GLU A 389 16.94 -16.39 6.80
N PRO A 390 17.61 -17.56 6.94
CA PRO A 390 17.19 -18.63 7.83
C PRO A 390 17.12 -18.21 9.30
N GLN A 391 17.93 -17.23 9.72
CA GLN A 391 17.94 -16.69 11.08
C GLN A 391 16.62 -16.00 11.47
N TYR A 392 15.81 -15.54 10.48
CA TYR A 392 14.56 -14.83 10.72
C TYR A 392 13.31 -15.69 10.53
N GLN A 393 13.43 -16.95 10.10
CA GLN A 393 12.29 -17.82 9.78
C GLN A 393 11.30 -18.06 10.93
N ARG A 394 11.73 -17.84 12.18
CA ARG A 394 10.85 -17.94 13.36
C ARG A 394 9.98 -16.71 13.62
N LEU A 395 10.38 -15.54 13.12
CA LEU A 395 9.73 -14.26 13.44
C LEU A 395 8.27 -14.18 12.95
N PRO A 396 7.90 -14.65 11.74
CA PRO A 396 6.52 -14.58 11.28
C PRO A 396 5.54 -15.36 12.15
N GLY A 397 5.92 -16.57 12.57
CA GLY A 397 5.14 -17.39 13.50
C GLY A 397 5.03 -16.75 14.88
N LEU A 398 6.12 -16.16 15.37
CA LEU A 398 6.10 -15.42 16.63
C LEU A 398 5.15 -14.21 16.54
N LEU A 399 5.15 -13.46 15.45
CA LEU A 399 4.24 -12.33 15.26
C LEU A 399 2.77 -12.74 15.33
N MET A 400 2.37 -13.80 14.60
CA MET A 400 1.00 -14.32 14.67
C MET A 400 0.63 -14.74 16.10
N GLN A 401 1.54 -15.41 16.81
CA GLN A 401 1.35 -15.77 18.22
C GLN A 401 1.13 -14.52 19.10
N ARG A 402 1.94 -13.47 18.92
CA ARG A 402 1.84 -12.21 19.68
C ARG A 402 0.55 -11.45 19.39
N ILE A 403 0.05 -11.50 18.14
CA ILE A 403 -1.24 -10.92 17.76
C ILE A 403 -2.39 -11.64 18.46
N VAL A 404 -2.41 -12.99 18.44
CA VAL A 404 -3.43 -13.80 19.10
C VAL A 404 -3.42 -13.61 20.62
N GLN A 405 -2.23 -13.58 21.25
CA GLN A 405 -2.11 -13.34 22.69
C GLN A 405 -2.70 -11.99 23.13
N ARG A 406 -2.48 -10.93 22.34
CA ARG A 406 -3.06 -9.60 22.60
C ARG A 406 -4.59 -9.61 22.50
N ALA A 407 -5.16 -10.35 21.55
CA ALA A 407 -6.61 -10.51 21.42
C ALA A 407 -7.23 -11.10 22.70
N ASN A 408 -6.65 -12.18 23.22
CA ASN A 408 -7.15 -12.87 24.41
C ASN A 408 -7.09 -11.97 25.65
N ARG A 409 -6.06 -11.12 25.79
CA ARG A 409 -5.97 -10.15 26.88
C ARG A 409 -7.07 -9.08 26.82
N GLN A 410 -7.40 -8.61 25.61
CA GLN A 410 -8.49 -7.64 25.41
C GLN A 410 -9.87 -8.27 25.65
N GLY A 411 -10.06 -9.55 25.28
CA GLY A 411 -11.30 -10.29 25.56
C GLY A 411 -11.55 -10.57 27.05
N VAL A 412 -10.50 -10.83 27.84
CA VAL A 412 -10.62 -11.09 29.29
C VAL A 412 -10.80 -9.78 30.10
N GLY A 413 -10.29 -8.65 29.60
CA GLY A 413 -10.42 -7.34 30.27
C GLY A 413 -11.73 -6.59 29.99
N GLY A 414 -12.44 -6.90 28.90
CA GLY A 414 -13.67 -6.21 28.49
C GLY A 414 -14.92 -6.59 29.31
N SER A 415 -14.88 -7.69 30.04
CA SER A 415 -16.03 -8.21 30.81
C SER A 415 -16.12 -7.65 32.24
N GLY A 416 -15.18 -6.79 32.66
CA GLY A 416 -15.07 -6.30 34.04
C GLY A 416 -15.31 -4.80 34.25
N ALA A 417 -15.65 -4.04 33.20
CA ALA A 417 -15.81 -2.58 33.26
C ALA A 417 -17.20 -2.10 32.84
N ALA A 418 -18.24 -2.86 33.20
CA ALA A 418 -19.63 -2.43 33.15
C ALA A 418 -20.36 -2.89 34.42
N MET A 419 -20.18 -2.12 35.50
CA MET A 419 -21.18 -1.91 36.54
C MET A 419 -21.27 -0.42 36.83
#